data_AF-A0A842YAQ4-F1
#
_entry.id   AF-A0A842YAQ4-F1
#
_cell.length_a   1.000
_cell.length_b   1.000
_cell.length_c   1.000
_cell.angle_alpha   90.00
_cell.angle_beta   90.00
_cell.angle_gamma   90.00
#
_symmetry.space_group_name_H-M   'P 1'
#
loop_
_entity.id
_entity.type
_entity.pdbx_description
1 polymer ?
#
loop_
_entity_poly.entity_id
_entity_poly.type
_entity_poly.pdbx_seq_one_letter_code
_entity_poly.pdbx_strand_id
1 'polypeptide(L)' 'MLVEQTGDPSKVLPGTIIEFVRVKGTGGVLPVELAKDSSYWIDKDSYTDILRSVFDQVLDSVGLDFEEFLGFTTLDKFF' A
#
# COMPACT_ATOMS: atom_id res chain seq x y z
N MET A 1 21.06 6.08 4.00
CA MET A 1 20.23 5.07 3.31
C MET A 1 20.91 4.82 1.97
N LEU A 2 21.20 3.58 1.58
CA LEU A 2 22.24 3.21 0.59
C LEU A 2 21.89 3.51 -0.89
N VAL A 3 21.32 4.68 -1.14
CA VAL A 3 21.42 5.42 -2.41
C VAL A 3 22.75 6.21 -2.47
N GLU A 4 23.48 6.29 -1.35
CA GLU A 4 24.75 7.02 -1.22
C GLU A 4 25.98 6.31 -1.79
N GLN A 5 25.96 5.00 -2.07
CA GLN A 5 27.17 4.27 -2.50
C GLN A 5 27.38 4.18 -4.02
N THR A 6 26.32 4.33 -4.83
CA THR A 6 26.42 4.22 -6.29
C THR A 6 26.31 5.55 -7.02
N GLY A 7 25.72 6.59 -6.41
CA GLY A 7 25.51 7.90 -7.05
C GLY A 7 24.58 7.88 -8.27
N ASP A 8 23.97 6.73 -8.59
CA ASP A 8 23.08 6.52 -9.74
C ASP A 8 21.80 5.81 -9.25
N PRO A 9 20.65 6.51 -9.18
CA PRO A 9 19.38 5.95 -8.71
C PRO A 9 18.79 4.89 -9.65
N SER A 10 19.37 4.69 -10.84
CA SER A 10 18.93 3.67 -11.79
C SER A 10 19.64 2.31 -11.63
N LYS A 11 20.65 2.21 -10.74
CA LYS A 11 21.43 0.98 -10.54
C LYS A 11 21.28 0.45 -9.12
N VAL A 12 20.64 -0.72 -9.01
CA VAL A 12 20.43 -1.46 -7.76
C VAL A 12 21.33 -2.69 -7.75
N LEU A 13 22.10 -2.90 -6.68
CA LEU A 13 22.94 -4.09 -6.51
C LEU A 13 22.15 -5.21 -5.81
N PRO A 14 22.50 -6.50 -6.02
CA PRO A 14 21.91 -7.59 -5.26
C PRO A 14 22.12 -7.39 -3.75
N GLY A 15 21.06 -7.60 -2.96
CA GLY A 15 21.08 -7.38 -1.51
C GLY A 15 20.75 -5.95 -1.08
N THR A 16 20.54 -5.02 -2.01
CA THR A 16 20.04 -3.68 -1.71
C THR A 16 18.57 -3.73 -1.30
N ILE A 17 18.24 -3.12 -0.16
CA ILE A 17 16.86 -2.83 0.23
C ILE A 17 16.37 -1.67 -0.63
N ILE A 18 15.23 -1.87 -1.31
CA ILE A 18 14.60 -0.86 -2.15
C ILE A 18 13.23 -0.49 -1.59
N GLU A 19 12.84 0.75 -1.79
CA GLU A 19 11.51 1.25 -1.47
C GLU A 19 10.75 1.51 -2.77
N PHE A 20 9.51 1.02 -2.85
CA PHE A 20 8.67 1.19 -4.02
C PHE A 20 7.21 1.36 -3.62
N VAL A 21 6.43 1.90 -4.54
CA VAL A 21 4.97 2.03 -4.41
C VAL A 21 4.26 1.27 -5.53
N ARG A 22 3.08 0.74 -5.23
CA ARG A 22 2.20 0.11 -6.21
C ARG A 22 1.54 1.18 -7.06
N VAL A 23 1.61 1.02 -8.37
CA VAL A 23 1.00 1.96 -9.33
C VAL A 23 0.09 1.25 -10.32
N LYS A 24 -0.90 1.99 -10.82
CA LYS A 24 -1.75 1.57 -11.92
C LYS A 24 -0.93 1.66 -13.22
N GLY A 25 -1.00 0.65 -14.10
CA GLY A 25 -0.31 0.66 -15.40
C GLY A 25 0.79 -0.39 -15.57
N THR A 26 1.51 -0.33 -16.70
CA THR A 26 2.51 -1.33 -17.08
C THR A 26 3.72 -1.30 -16.15
N GLY A 27 4.06 -2.46 -15.58
CA GLY A 27 5.15 -2.62 -14.60
C GLY A 27 4.67 -2.70 -13.15
N GLY A 28 3.49 -2.13 -12.82
CA GLY A 28 2.78 -2.31 -11.56
C GLY A 28 3.44 -1.74 -10.29
N VAL A 29 4.72 -1.40 -10.32
CA VAL A 29 5.46 -0.79 -9.20
C VAL A 29 6.40 0.30 -9.72
N LEU A 30 6.63 1.31 -8.89
CA LEU A 30 7.63 2.35 -9.14
C LEU A 30 8.49 2.57 -7.89
N PRO A 31 9.82 2.73 -8.04
CA PRO A 31 10.68 3.21 -6.96
C PRO A 31 10.16 4.53 -6.39
N VAL A 32 10.25 4.71 -5.07
CA VAL A 32 9.74 5.91 -4.38
C VAL A 32 10.36 7.18 -4.97
N GLU A 33 11.64 7.15 -5.33
CA GLU A 33 12.36 8.27 -5.94
C GLU A 33 11.73 8.73 -7.25
N LEU A 34 11.26 7.80 -8.09
CA LEU A 34 10.62 8.09 -9.37
C LEU A 34 9.13 8.40 -9.22
N ALA A 35 8.51 7.91 -8.14
CA ALA A 35 7.09 8.12 -7.88
C ALA A 35 6.78 9.53 -7.35
N LYS A 36 7.76 10.24 -6.77
CA LYS A 36 7.59 11.61 -6.22
C LYS A 36 7.00 12.58 -7.24
N ASP A 37 7.40 12.46 -8.51
CA ASP A 37 6.95 13.35 -9.58
C ASP A 37 5.65 12.86 -10.25
N SER A 38 5.15 11.67 -9.89
CA SER A 38 4.03 10.98 -10.55
C SER A 38 2.88 10.65 -9.59
N SER A 39 2.45 11.65 -8.80
CA SER A 39 1.43 11.50 -7.74
C SER A 39 0.07 10.91 -8.16
N TYR A 40 -0.27 10.92 -9.46
CA TYR A 40 -1.60 10.54 -9.95
C TYR A 40 -1.79 9.05 -10.27
N TRP A 41 -0.77 8.20 -10.11
CA TRP A 41 -0.80 6.80 -10.57
C TRP A 41 -0.80 5.75 -9.45
N ILE A 42 -0.91 6.13 -8.18
CA ILE A 42 -0.89 5.18 -7.06
C ILE A 42 -2.12 4.25 -7.09
N ASP A 43 -1.88 2.95 -6.96
CA ASP A 43 -2.94 1.94 -6.89
C ASP A 43 -3.47 1.78 -5.47
N LYS A 44 -4.38 2.67 -5.08
CA LYS A 44 -5.01 2.69 -3.74
C LYS A 44 -5.79 1.42 -3.41
N ASP A 45 -6.33 0.75 -4.42
CA ASP A 45 -7.18 -0.44 -4.24
C ASP A 45 -6.33 -1.58 -3.66
N SER A 46 -5.14 -1.82 -4.24
CA SER A 46 -4.15 -2.78 -3.71
C SER A 46 -3.79 -2.53 -2.24
N TYR A 47 -3.60 -1.27 -1.84
CA TYR A 47 -3.30 -0.95 -0.43
C TYR A 47 -4.49 -1.18 0.48
N THR A 48 -5.70 -0.89 0.00
CA THR A 48 -6.94 -1.14 0.74
C THR A 48 -7.19 -2.62 0.94
N ASP A 49 -6.90 -3.45 -0.07
CA ASP A 49 -7.00 -4.91 0.01
C ASP A 49 -6.00 -5.50 1.01
N ILE A 50 -4.77 -4.97 1.05
CA ILE A 50 -3.77 -5.36 2.06
C ILE A 50 -4.29 -5.01 3.47
N LEU A 51 -4.81 -3.80 3.66
CA LEU A 51 -5.39 -3.40 4.94
C LEU A 51 -6.54 -4.33 5.33
N ARG A 52 -7.50 -4.57 4.42
CA ARG A 52 -8.60 -5.50 4.65
C ARG A 52 -8.08 -6.88 5.07
N SER A 53 -7.16 -7.48 4.30
CA SER A 53 -6.64 -8.82 4.59
C SER A 53 -5.93 -8.93 5.95
N VAL A 54 -5.19 -7.90 6.35
CA VAL A 54 -4.51 -7.86 7.66
C VAL A 54 -5.52 -7.69 8.79
N PHE A 55 -6.50 -6.81 8.60
CA PHE A 55 -7.46 -6.50 9.64
C PHE A 55 -8.57 -7.55 9.76
N ASP A 56 -9.02 -8.20 8.69
CA ASP A 56 -10.04 -9.27 8.76
C ASP A 56 -9.64 -10.33 9.79
N GLN A 57 -8.39 -10.80 9.75
CA GLN A 57 -7.88 -11.79 10.71
C GLN A 57 -7.94 -11.32 12.17
N VAL A 58 -7.74 -10.02 12.41
CA VAL A 58 -7.75 -9.42 13.75
C VAL A 58 -9.18 -9.10 14.18
N LEU A 59 -9.99 -8.54 13.27
CA LEU A 59 -11.35 -8.10 13.51
C LEU A 59 -12.30 -9.29 13.69
N ASP A 60 -12.09 -10.39 12.97
CA ASP A 60 -12.81 -11.65 13.15
C ASP A 60 -12.68 -12.16 14.60
N SER A 61 -11.52 -11.96 15.24
CA SER A 61 -11.30 -12.38 16.62
C SER A 61 -12.11 -11.59 17.65
N VAL A 62 -12.53 -10.37 17.29
CA VAL A 62 -13.33 -9.46 18.13
C VAL A 62 -14.76 -9.28 17.62
N GLY A 63 -15.15 -10.02 16.59
CA GLY A 63 -16.51 -9.99 16.02
C GLY A 63 -16.86 -8.70 15.29
N LEU A 64 -15.87 -8.00 14.76
CA LEU A 64 -16.05 -6.79 13.97
C LEU A 64 -15.84 -7.08 12.48
N ASP A 65 -16.59 -6.39 11.63
CA ASP A 65 -16.39 -6.44 10.18
C ASP A 65 -15.52 -5.26 9.72
N PHE A 66 -14.67 -5.46 8.71
CA PHE A 66 -13.78 -4.42 8.20
C PHE A 66 -14.54 -3.22 7.62
N GLU A 67 -15.70 -3.42 6.99
CA GLU A 67 -16.54 -2.32 6.48
C GLU A 67 -17.12 -1.51 7.63
N GLU A 68 -17.56 -2.18 8.70
CA GLU A 68 -18.01 -1.50 9.92
C GLU A 68 -16.89 -0.66 10.53
N PHE A 69 -15.67 -1.20 10.58
CA PHE A 69 -14.50 -0.48 11.09
C PHE A 69 -14.15 0.76 10.25
N LEU A 70 -14.26 0.69 8.92
CA LEU A 70 -14.06 1.85 8.03
C LEU A 70 -15.15 2.93 8.15
N GLY A 71 -16.16 2.71 8.99
CA GLY A 71 -17.25 3.66 9.21
C GLY A 71 -18.38 3.51 8.19
N PHE A 72 -18.45 2.42 7.43
CA PHE A 72 -19.66 2.02 6.73
C PHE A 72 -20.67 1.48 7.75
N THR A 73 -21.23 2.36 8.59
CA THR A 73 -22.32 1.98 9.49
C THR A 73 -23.63 2.04 8.71
N THR A 74 -24.31 0.90 8.54
CA THR A 74 -25.68 0.87 8.02
C THR A 74 -26.66 1.33 9.11
N LEU A 75 -27.74 2.04 8.72
CA LEU A 75 -28.77 2.50 9.68
C LEU A 75 -29.38 1.35 10.49
N ASP A 76 -29.33 0.12 9.98
CA ASP A 76 -29.81 -1.10 10.65
C ASP A 76 -29.05 -1.44 11.95
N LYS A 77 -27.91 -0.81 12.23
CA LYS A 77 -27.18 -0.98 13.51
C LYS A 77 -27.64 -0.01 14.60
N PHE A 78 -28.48 0.96 14.27
CA PHE A 78 -29.04 1.95 15.21
C PHE A 78 -30.50 1.68 15.63
N PHE A 79 -31.16 0.70 15.02
CA PHE A 79 -32.56 0.31 15.29
C PHE A 79 -32.65 -1.18 15.63
#